data_AF-A0A1B7KZB3-F1
#
_entry.id   AF-A0A1B7KZB3-F1
#
_cell.length_a   1.000
_cell.length_b   1.000
_cell.length_c   1.000
_cell.angle_alpha   90.00
_cell.angle_beta   90.00
_cell.angle_gamma   90.00
#
_symmetry.space_group_name_H-M   'P 1'
#
loop_
_entity.id
_entity.type
_entity.pdbx_description
1 polymer ?
#
loop_
_entity_poly.entity_id
_entity_poly.type
_entity_poly.pdbx_seq_one_letter_code
_entity_poly.pdbx_strand_id
1 'polypeptide(L)' 'MPRKPGQHIVHVDKAIDFMASTQAFLEYLNKQGNPATLTHDIPPEYQDFFAQRLAWYRKLYRPDPINGNQAVSEKEHGAG' A
#
# COMPACT_ATOMS: atom_id res chain seq x y z
N MET A 1 -13.40 0.36 -33.46
CA MET A 1 -11.93 0.23 -33.36
C MET A 1 -11.62 -0.96 -32.46
N PRO A 2 -10.90 -2.01 -32.91
CA PRO A 2 -10.59 -3.15 -32.05
C PRO A 2 -9.51 -2.74 -31.05
N ARG A 3 -9.71 -3.05 -29.76
CA ARG A 3 -8.70 -2.77 -28.73
C ARG A 3 -7.50 -3.69 -28.94
N LYS A 4 -6.28 -3.15 -28.83
CA LYS A 4 -5.04 -3.91 -28.97
C LYS A 4 -4.90 -4.91 -27.81
N PRO A 5 -4.70 -6.22 -28.07
CA PRO A 5 -4.44 -7.20 -27.02
C PRO A 5 -3.11 -6.86 -26.37
N GLY A 6 -3.12 -6.61 -25.06
CA GLY A 6 -1.96 -6.14 -24.29
C GLY A 6 -2.21 -4.82 -23.56
N GLN A 7 -3.11 -3.97 -24.05
CA GLN A 7 -3.45 -2.74 -23.33
C GLN A 7 -4.27 -3.02 -22.06
N HIS A 8 -5.10 -4.07 -22.05
CA HIS A 8 -5.87 -4.45 -20.87
C HIS A 8 -4.98 -4.87 -19.68
N ILE A 9 -3.93 -5.65 -19.94
CA ILE A 9 -3.02 -6.19 -18.92
C ILE A 9 -2.23 -5.06 -18.23
N VAL A 10 -1.71 -4.09 -19.00
CA VAL A 10 -0.95 -2.94 -18.46
C VAL A 10 -1.80 -2.05 -17.53
N HIS A 11 -3.11 -1.97 -17.75
CA HIS A 11 -4.00 -1.19 -16.87
C HIS A 11 -4.32 -1.92 -15.57
N VAL A 12 -4.44 -3.25 -15.62
CA VAL A 12 -4.67 -4.05 -14.43
C VAL A 12 -3.45 -3.99 -13.51
N ASP A 13 -2.24 -4.18 -14.04
CA ASP A 13 -1.00 -4.13 -13.23
C ASP A 13 -0.86 -2.79 -12.47
N LYS A 14 -1.19 -1.66 -13.13
CA LYS A 14 -1.17 -0.33 -12.50
C LYS A 14 -2.25 -0.17 -11.44
N ALA A 15 -3.44 -0.73 -11.66
CA ALA A 15 -4.51 -0.70 -10.67
C ALA A 15 -4.14 -1.52 -9.43
N ILE A 16 -3.54 -2.69 -9.60
CA ILE A 16 -3.05 -3.53 -8.50
C ILE A 16 -1.94 -2.80 -7.72
N ASP A 17 -1.00 -2.16 -8.41
CA ASP A 17 0.08 -1.40 -7.78
C ASP A 17 -0.47 -0.19 -6.99
N PHE A 18 -1.47 0.50 -7.54
CA PHE A 18 -2.17 1.58 -6.85
C PHE A 18 -2.88 1.08 -5.58
N MET A 19 -3.59 -0.05 -5.64
CA MET A 19 -4.23 -0.66 -4.47
C MET A 19 -3.21 -1.06 -3.41
N ALA A 20 -2.08 -1.63 -3.82
CA ALA A 20 -1.00 -2.00 -2.91
C ALA A 20 -0.39 -0.78 -2.21
N SER A 21 -0.16 0.31 -2.94
CA SER A 21 0.33 1.57 -2.37
C SER A 21 -0.68 2.18 -1.39
N THR A 22 -1.97 2.18 -1.73
CA THR A 22 -3.04 2.72 -0.89
C THR A 22 -3.17 1.91 0.40
N GLN A 23 -3.15 0.59 0.31
CA GLN A 23 -3.18 -0.30 1.48
C GLN A 23 -2.00 -0.02 2.42
N ALA A 24 -0.77 0.05 1.89
CA ALA A 24 0.41 0.33 2.69
C ALA A 24 0.39 1.73 3.31
N PHE A 25 -0.16 2.72 2.60
CA PHE A 25 -0.31 4.08 3.10
C PHE A 25 -1.37 4.16 4.21
N LEU A 26 -2.51 3.49 4.05
CA LEU A 26 -3.54 3.39 5.10
C LEU A 26 -2.99 2.69 6.35
N GLU A 27 -2.20 1.63 6.19
CA GLU A 27 -1.48 0.96 7.29
C GLU A 27 -0.46 1.87 7.98
N TYR A 28 0.17 2.76 7.23
CA TYR A 28 1.10 3.75 7.77
C TYR A 28 0.38 4.85 8.55
N LEU A 29 -0.75 5.36 8.04
CA LEU A 29 -1.57 6.35 8.74
C LEU A 29 -2.24 5.75 9.97
N ASN A 30 -2.74 4.53 9.88
CA ASN A 30 -3.56 3.88 10.91
C ASN A 30 -2.72 3.05 11.90
N LYS A 31 -1.67 3.62 12.49
CA LYS A 31 -0.69 2.92 13.36
C LYS A 31 -1.28 2.10 14.55
N GLN A 32 -2.60 1.97 14.74
CA GLN A 32 -3.22 1.06 15.74
C GLN A 32 -4.54 0.37 15.32
N GLY A 33 -4.99 0.42 14.06
CA GLY A 33 -6.26 -0.20 13.65
C GLY A 33 -6.09 -1.21 12.51
N ASN A 34 -6.86 -2.30 12.53
CA ASN A 34 -6.87 -3.31 11.45
C ASN A 34 -7.37 -2.66 10.15
N PRO A 35 -6.50 -2.40 9.15
CA PRO A 35 -6.94 -1.80 7.91
C PRO A 35 -7.79 -2.82 7.15
N ALA A 36 -8.97 -2.39 6.71
CA ALA A 36 -9.82 -3.21 5.86
C ALA A 36 -8.98 -3.74 4.69
N THR A 37 -8.91 -5.06 4.57
CA THR A 37 -8.02 -5.70 3.60
C THR A 37 -8.69 -5.63 2.23
N LEU A 38 -8.10 -4.87 1.31
CA LEU A 38 -8.57 -4.75 -0.08
C LEU A 38 -8.43 -6.06 -0.89
N THR A 39 -7.99 -7.15 -0.26
CA THR A 39 -7.72 -8.45 -0.91
C THR A 39 -8.95 -9.10 -1.53
N HIS A 40 -10.17 -8.70 -1.15
CA HIS A 40 -11.41 -9.22 -1.75
C HIS A 40 -11.70 -8.65 -3.14
N ASP A 41 -11.16 -7.46 -3.46
CA ASP A 41 -11.36 -6.78 -4.74
C ASP A 41 -10.30 -7.17 -5.79
N ILE A 42 -9.35 -8.03 -5.42
CA ILE A 42 -8.21 -8.41 -6.27
C ILE A 42 -8.49 -9.74 -6.95
N PRO A 43 -8.45 -9.80 -8.30
CA PRO A 43 -8.61 -11.06 -9.01
C PRO A 43 -7.53 -12.08 -8.57
N PRO A 44 -7.87 -13.37 -8.43
CA PRO A 44 -6.97 -14.40 -7.90
C PRO A 44 -5.59 -14.43 -8.59
N GLU A 45 -5.56 -14.22 -9.90
CA GLU A 45 -4.34 -14.25 -10.72
C GLU A 45 -3.36 -13.10 -10.42
N TYR A 46 -3.81 -12.04 -9.72
CA TYR A 46 -3.00 -10.89 -9.35
C TYR A 46 -2.69 -10.83 -7.84
N GLN A 47 -3.14 -11.80 -7.05
CA GLN A 47 -2.92 -11.80 -5.60
C GLN A 47 -1.43 -11.85 -5.24
N ASP A 48 -0.65 -12.68 -5.94
CA ASP A 48 0.80 -12.77 -5.73
C ASP A 48 1.52 -11.47 -6.12
N PHE A 49 1.07 -10.82 -7.21
CA PHE A 49 1.62 -9.54 -7.64
C PHE A 49 1.30 -8.44 -6.63
N PHE A 50 0.06 -8.38 -6.15
CA PHE A 50 -0.35 -7.46 -5.09
C PHE A 50 0.46 -7.66 -3.81
N ALA A 51 0.63 -8.90 -3.36
CA ALA A 51 1.38 -9.21 -2.14
C ALA A 51 2.84 -8.73 -2.22
N GLN A 52 3.49 -8.93 -3.37
CA GLN A 52 4.85 -8.45 -3.63
C GLN A 52 4.93 -6.91 -3.57
N ARG A 53 4.00 -6.21 -4.23
CA ARG A 53 3.95 -4.74 -4.23
C ARG A 53 3.63 -4.18 -2.86
N LEU A 54 2.69 -4.78 -2.14
CA LEU A 54 2.32 -4.39 -0.79
C LEU A 54 3.52 -4.49 0.17
N ALA A 55 4.28 -5.58 0.09
CA ALA A 55 5.49 -5.74 0.89
C ALA A 55 6.55 -4.67 0.58
N TRP A 56 6.68 -4.27 -0.70
CA TRP A 56 7.57 -3.19 -1.11
C TRP A 56 7.14 -1.83 -0.52
N TYR A 57 5.87 -1.45 -0.67
CA TYR A 57 5.36 -0.19 -0.14
C TYR A 57 5.38 -0.12 1.39
N ARG A 58 5.13 -1.25 2.09
CA ARG A 58 5.26 -1.31 3.57
C ARG A 58 6.67 -0.94 4.04
N LYS A 59 7.71 -1.41 3.34
CA LYS A 59 9.11 -1.05 3.64
C LYS A 59 9.37 0.43 3.37
N LEU A 60 8.77 0.98 2.31
CA LEU A 60 8.90 2.39 1.97
C LEU A 60 8.29 3.31 3.05
N TYR A 61 7.10 2.97 3.54
CA TYR A 61 6.40 3.77 4.56
C TYR A 61 6.84 3.50 6.01
N ARG A 62 7.48 2.36 6.28
CA ARG A 62 8.10 2.08 7.59
C ARG A 62 9.63 2.08 7.43
N PRO A 63 10.25 3.25 7.21
CA PRO A 63 11.69 3.32 7.17
C PRO A 63 12.24 2.80 8.50
N ASP A 64 13.21 1.90 8.40
CA ASP A 64 13.93 1.36 9.54
C ASP A 64 14.44 2.53 10.40
N PRO A 65 14.20 2.56 11.73
CA PRO A 65 14.58 3.67 12.60
C PRO A 65 16.07 4.03 12.56
N ILE A 66 16.90 3.20 11.94
CA ILE A 66 18.34 3.39 11.80
C ILE A 66 18.71 4.45 10.72
N ASN A 67 17.86 4.75 9.72
CA ASN A 67 18.30 5.56 8.55
C ASN A 67 17.36 6.66 8.03
N GLY A 68 16.28 7.02 8.73
CA GLY A 68 15.33 8.02 8.21
C GLY A 68 14.80 8.97 9.27
N ASN A 69 15.35 10.18 9.30
CA ASN A 69 14.87 11.38 9.98
C ASN A 69 13.42 11.32 10.49
N GLN A 70 13.30 11.38 11.81
CA GLN A 70 12.15 11.84 12.59
C GLN A 70 10.78 11.61 11.94
N ALA A 71 10.20 10.44 12.22
CA ALA A 71 8.77 10.42 12.47
C ALA A 71 8.54 11.43 13.60
N VAL A 72 8.01 12.60 13.22
CA VAL A 72 7.42 13.57 14.14
C VAL A 72 6.63 12.80 15.18
N SER A 73 7.19 12.77 16.40
CA SER A 73 6.45 12.43 17.59
C SER A 73 5.37 13.48 17.71
N GLU A 74 4.19 13.17 17.18
CA GLU A 74 2.96 13.77 17.69
C GLU A 74 2.69 13.09 19.05
N LYS A 75 3.51 13.49 20.01
CA LYS A 75 3.25 13.38 21.45
C LYS A 75 3.22 14.81 21.98
N GLU A 76 2.17 15.54 21.64
CA GLU A 76 1.75 16.74 22.35
C GLU A 76 0.29 16.50 22.77
N HIS A 77 0.03 16.17 24.02
CA HIS A 77 -0.06 17.02 25.21
C HIS A 77 -1.52 17.34 25.56
N GLY A 78 -1.89 16.88 26.75
CA GLY A 78 -3.12 17.20 27.49
C GLY A 78 -3.08 16.35 28.76
N ALA A 79 -2.15 16.55 29.70
CA ALA A 79 -2.04 17.68 30.64
C ALA A 79 -3.28 17.81 31.55
N GLY A 80 -3.06 17.61 32.85
CA GLY A 80 -3.88 18.18 33.93
C GLY A 80 -4.83 17.22 34.60
#